data_AF-A0A6A4W5Q6-F1
#
_entry.id   AF-A0A6A4W5Q6-F1
#
_cell.length_a   1.000
_cell.length_b   1.000
_cell.length_c   1.000
_cell.angle_alpha   90.00
_cell.angle_beta   90.00
_cell.angle_gamma   90.00
#
_symmetry.space_group_name_H-M   'P 1'
#
loop_
_entity.id
_entity.type
_entity.pdbx_description
1 polymer ?
#
loop_
_entity_poly.entity_id
_entity_poly.type
_entity_poly.pdbx_seq_one_letter_code
_entity_poly.pdbx_strand_id
1 'polypeptide(L)'
;MELHKPVLYVGDLDMISDITVKDFDYFVDKRNRTFSPVFARMLPFLQGREWREKRAEISPTFSSGKLKTMLPLFLRTADNLSRFLGEEMTTTSAGAVNMKDAFGRYTMDNIASCSFGIDSNSFENRNTELTRQASAFFKKPGVYGKFRALCILFLPKWISGLLPDPYAEVKSFFSQVTEATIRNREATEATRHDFLQLLLETRNKSGRRCFSTDDIVTQSLLFFLAGYDTTANLLTFAACALATVPDCQERVHRELDATLDCHGGRLSYEAVSELCYLDRVLDETLRMYPSLFHMERICTRPYTLPGTDVTIPAGTIVQLPLLPVHRDARVYPEPLRFNPDRFLPEERQRRHPGAYRPFGAGPRGCLARRFALLEAKAALAAVLRDWRLEPGPGTTPPPLPLDTNTTIVSPRPDCCFLRVVSRHRQ
;
A
#
# COMPACT_ATOMS: atom_id res chain seq x y z
N MET A 1 22.16 5.95 0.70
CA MET A 1 21.82 7.31 0.23
C MET A 1 23.08 7.89 -0.38
N GLU A 2 23.22 7.87 -1.71
CA GLU A 2 24.44 8.39 -2.36
C GLU A 2 24.42 9.92 -2.27
N LEU A 3 24.91 10.45 -1.14
CA LEU A 3 24.95 11.88 -0.81
C LEU A 3 25.72 12.72 -1.85
N HIS A 4 26.58 12.09 -2.65
CA HIS A 4 27.40 12.71 -3.68
C HIS A 4 26.69 12.84 -5.04
N LYS A 5 25.53 12.21 -5.25
CA LYS A 5 24.83 12.28 -6.53
C LYS A 5 23.81 13.42 -6.54
N PRO A 6 23.82 14.29 -7.57
CA PRO A 6 22.81 15.32 -7.71
C PRO A 6 21.41 14.71 -7.84
N VAL A 7 20.43 15.37 -7.23
CA VAL A 7 19.02 15.01 -7.30
C VAL A 7 18.26 16.21 -7.85
N LEU A 8 17.57 16.03 -8.98
CA LEU A 8 16.70 17.02 -9.57
C LEU A 8 15.29 16.87 -9.01
N TYR A 9 14.73 17.96 -8.48
CA TYR A 9 13.33 18.01 -8.07
C TYR A 9 12.50 18.66 -9.18
N VAL A 10 11.44 17.97 -9.65
CA VAL A 10 10.56 18.48 -10.70
C VAL A 10 9.15 18.62 -10.12
N GLY A 11 8.71 19.85 -9.88
CA GLY A 11 7.40 20.16 -9.29
C GLY A 11 6.31 20.55 -10.30
N ASP A 12 6.69 20.85 -11.55
CA ASP A 12 5.74 21.18 -12.61
C ASP A 12 4.93 19.94 -13.04
N LEU A 13 3.60 20.08 -13.13
CA LEU A 13 2.70 18.95 -13.32
C LEU A 13 2.73 18.37 -14.74
N ASP A 14 3.03 19.19 -15.74
CA ASP A 14 3.18 18.75 -17.13
C ASP A 14 4.50 18.00 -17.28
N MET A 15 5.60 18.55 -16.74
CA MET A 15 6.89 17.85 -16.73
C MET A 15 6.84 16.54 -15.94
N ILE A 16 6.13 16.50 -14.81
CA ILE A 16 5.88 15.25 -14.07
C ILE A 16 5.15 14.24 -14.96
N SER A 17 4.17 14.69 -15.75
CA SER A 17 3.43 13.84 -16.69
C SER A 17 4.31 13.32 -17.81
N ASP A 18 5.14 14.19 -18.40
CA ASP A 18 6.09 13.83 -19.43
C ASP A 18 7.08 12.76 -18.94
N ILE A 19 7.76 13.02 -17.81
CA ILE A 19 8.75 12.13 -17.21
C ILE A 19 8.18 10.74 -16.87
N THR A 20 6.91 10.69 -16.46
CA THR A 20 6.32 9.42 -15.97
C THR A 20 5.55 8.66 -17.03
N VAL A 21 5.10 9.31 -18.10
CA VAL A 21 4.19 8.74 -19.10
C VAL A 21 4.75 8.91 -20.51
N LYS A 22 4.85 10.15 -21.01
CA LYS A 22 5.18 10.45 -22.42
C LYS A 22 6.60 10.03 -22.76
N ASP A 23 7.56 10.46 -21.94
CA ASP A 23 9.00 10.26 -22.13
C ASP A 23 9.54 9.18 -21.20
N PHE A 24 8.68 8.23 -20.80
CA PHE A 24 8.99 7.17 -19.86
C PHE A 24 10.24 6.36 -20.21
N ASP A 25 10.57 6.21 -21.51
CA ASP A 25 11.75 5.48 -21.97
C ASP A 25 13.09 6.15 -21.62
N TYR A 26 13.09 7.42 -21.21
CA TYR A 26 14.24 8.09 -20.61
C TYR A 26 14.30 7.89 -19.09
N PHE A 27 13.21 7.41 -18.47
CA PHE A 27 13.02 7.36 -17.03
C PHE A 27 12.53 6.00 -16.55
N VAL A 28 13.01 4.91 -17.17
CA VAL A 28 12.52 3.55 -16.89
C VAL A 28 12.84 3.12 -15.47
N ASP A 29 13.97 3.57 -14.92
CA ASP A 29 14.56 3.00 -13.72
C ASP A 29 14.24 3.78 -12.45
N LYS A 30 14.30 3.06 -11.33
CA LYS A 30 14.26 3.61 -9.98
C LYS A 30 15.57 3.31 -9.28
N ARG A 31 15.91 4.11 -8.27
CA ARG A 31 17.06 3.86 -7.41
C ARG A 31 16.87 2.53 -6.69
N ASN A 32 17.82 1.62 -6.86
CA ASN A 32 17.89 0.45 -6.00
C ASN A 32 18.46 0.89 -4.63
N ARG A 33 17.56 1.08 -3.65
CA ARG A 33 17.90 1.49 -2.28
C ARG A 33 18.11 0.30 -1.34
N THR A 34 18.09 -0.93 -1.85
CA THR A 34 18.07 -2.10 -0.98
C THR A 34 19.45 -2.38 -0.43
N PHE A 35 19.56 -2.45 0.91
CA PHE A 35 20.77 -2.88 1.60
C PHE A 35 20.91 -4.41 1.66
N SER A 36 19.98 -5.12 1.04
CA SER A 36 19.85 -6.58 0.98
C SER A 36 19.77 -7.06 -0.47
N PRO A 37 20.58 -8.07 -0.86
CA PRO A 37 20.44 -8.73 -2.16
C PRO A 37 19.06 -9.35 -2.40
N VAL A 38 18.34 -9.70 -1.34
CA VAL A 38 16.98 -10.27 -1.41
C VAL A 38 16.01 -9.26 -2.01
N PHE A 39 16.02 -8.04 -1.48
CA PHE A 39 15.09 -7.01 -1.95
C PHE A 39 15.49 -6.45 -3.31
N ALA A 40 16.77 -6.50 -3.68
CA ALA A 40 17.24 -6.04 -4.99
C ALA A 40 16.52 -6.72 -6.16
N ARG A 41 16.00 -7.94 -5.94
CA ARG A 41 15.26 -8.74 -6.93
C ARG A 41 13.73 -8.54 -6.90
N MET A 42 13.23 -7.71 -5.99
CA MET A 42 11.80 -7.36 -5.96
C MET A 42 11.45 -6.40 -7.09
N LEU A 43 10.24 -6.55 -7.65
CA LEU A 43 9.76 -5.81 -8.81
C LEU A 43 10.01 -4.28 -8.78
N PRO A 44 9.85 -3.54 -7.65
CA PRO A 44 10.09 -2.09 -7.62
C PRO A 44 11.55 -1.70 -7.88
N PHE A 45 12.49 -2.59 -7.59
CA PHE A 45 13.93 -2.33 -7.65
C PHE A 45 14.62 -2.91 -8.89
N LEU A 46 13.93 -3.80 -9.62
CA LEU A 46 14.37 -4.26 -10.94
C LEU A 46 14.49 -3.06 -11.91
N GLN A 47 15.42 -3.19 -12.86
CA GLN A 47 15.77 -2.16 -13.84
C GLN A 47 15.63 -2.66 -15.28
N GLY A 48 15.48 -1.72 -16.21
CA GLY A 48 15.48 -1.94 -17.66
C GLY A 48 14.56 -3.07 -18.12
N ARG A 49 15.14 -4.00 -18.89
CA ARG A 49 14.43 -5.11 -19.52
C ARG A 49 13.86 -6.11 -18.52
N GLU A 50 14.61 -6.46 -17.49
CA GLU A 50 14.19 -7.42 -16.46
C GLU A 50 12.93 -6.93 -15.75
N TRP A 51 12.87 -5.64 -15.40
CA TRP A 51 11.67 -5.04 -14.85
C TRP A 51 10.49 -5.10 -15.82
N ARG A 52 10.68 -4.75 -17.10
CA ARG A 52 9.60 -4.76 -18.10
C ARG A 52 9.00 -6.16 -18.26
N GLU A 53 9.84 -7.18 -18.38
CA GLU A 53 9.42 -8.58 -18.55
C GLU A 53 8.67 -9.06 -17.30
N LYS A 54 9.27 -8.93 -16.11
CA LYS A 54 8.64 -9.33 -14.84
C LYS A 54 7.32 -8.61 -14.60
N ARG A 55 7.27 -7.31 -14.89
CA ARG A 55 6.06 -6.49 -14.73
C ARG A 55 4.94 -6.97 -15.65
N ALA A 56 5.26 -7.28 -16.91
CA ALA A 56 4.29 -7.77 -17.87
C ALA A 56 3.68 -9.12 -17.45
N GLU A 57 4.51 -10.01 -16.89
CA GLU A 57 4.08 -11.33 -16.44
C GLU A 57 3.21 -11.29 -15.17
N ILE A 58 3.49 -10.39 -14.23
CA ILE A 58 2.74 -10.27 -12.98
C ILE A 58 1.46 -9.45 -13.17
N SER A 59 1.41 -8.49 -14.10
CA SER A 59 0.27 -7.57 -14.23
C SER A 59 -1.11 -8.24 -14.35
N PRO A 60 -1.30 -9.37 -15.06
CA PRO A 60 -2.58 -10.07 -15.15
C PRO A 60 -3.16 -10.55 -13.81
N THR A 61 -2.31 -10.77 -12.80
CA THR A 61 -2.76 -11.23 -11.47
C THR A 61 -3.61 -10.20 -10.74
N PHE A 62 -3.49 -8.92 -11.12
CA PHE A 62 -4.23 -7.79 -10.55
C PHE A 62 -5.40 -7.32 -11.44
N SER A 63 -5.84 -8.15 -12.39
CA SER A 63 -7.03 -7.89 -13.20
C SER A 63 -8.31 -7.90 -12.36
N SER A 64 -9.35 -7.18 -12.79
CA SER A 64 -10.61 -7.09 -12.05
C SER A 64 -11.26 -8.46 -11.81
N GLY A 65 -11.15 -9.38 -12.78
CA GLY A 65 -11.68 -10.74 -12.63
C GLY A 65 -10.99 -11.53 -11.52
N LYS A 66 -9.65 -11.49 -11.46
CA LYS A 66 -8.89 -12.17 -10.39
C LYS A 66 -9.11 -11.52 -9.02
N LEU A 67 -9.23 -10.19 -8.96
CA LEU A 67 -9.57 -9.50 -7.71
C LEU A 67 -10.97 -9.83 -7.21
N LYS A 68 -11.95 -9.97 -8.11
CA LYS A 68 -13.30 -10.43 -7.75
C LYS A 68 -13.27 -11.79 -7.07
N THR A 69 -12.41 -12.72 -7.52
CA THR A 69 -12.25 -14.04 -6.90
C THR A 69 -11.59 -14.00 -5.51
N MET A 70 -10.85 -12.93 -5.17
CA MET A 70 -10.23 -12.76 -3.85
C MET A 70 -11.13 -12.05 -2.84
N LEU A 71 -12.17 -11.33 -3.28
CA LEU A 71 -13.02 -10.54 -2.38
C LEU A 71 -13.61 -11.35 -1.20
N PRO A 72 -14.05 -12.61 -1.35
CA PRO A 72 -14.54 -13.38 -0.21
C PRO A 72 -13.52 -13.49 0.94
N LEU A 73 -12.22 -13.52 0.62
CA LEU A 73 -11.15 -13.49 1.64
C LEU A 73 -11.13 -12.15 2.38
N PHE A 74 -11.32 -11.03 1.65
CA PHE A 74 -11.29 -9.69 2.23
C PHE A 74 -12.47 -9.48 3.17
N LEU A 75 -13.67 -9.89 2.73
CA LEU A 75 -14.91 -9.75 3.49
C LEU A 75 -14.87 -10.61 4.76
N ARG A 76 -14.40 -11.86 4.66
CA ARG A 76 -14.22 -12.73 5.83
C ARG A 76 -13.33 -12.09 6.88
N THR A 77 -12.17 -11.55 6.47
CA THR A 77 -11.25 -10.87 7.40
C THR A 77 -11.83 -9.56 7.90
N ALA A 78 -12.66 -8.88 7.10
CA ALA A 78 -13.31 -7.62 7.48
C ALA A 78 -14.42 -7.83 8.52
N ASP A 79 -15.16 -8.93 8.44
CA ASP A 79 -16.12 -9.33 9.48
C ASP A 79 -15.40 -9.70 10.79
N ASN A 80 -14.22 -10.35 10.70
CA ASN A 80 -13.38 -10.59 11.88
C ASN A 80 -12.88 -9.28 12.51
N LEU A 81 -12.50 -8.29 11.69
CA LEU A 81 -12.17 -6.95 12.17
C LEU A 81 -13.35 -6.30 12.88
N SER A 82 -14.55 -6.33 12.29
CA SER A 82 -15.76 -5.76 12.90
C SER A 82 -16.05 -6.38 14.27
N ARG A 83 -15.96 -7.72 14.37
CA ARG A 83 -16.16 -8.45 15.64
C ARG A 83 -15.10 -8.06 16.67
N PHE A 84 -13.83 -8.05 16.28
CA PHE A 84 -12.71 -7.66 17.14
C PHE A 84 -12.90 -6.25 17.72
N LEU A 85 -13.35 -5.29 16.91
CA LEU A 85 -13.60 -3.92 17.40
C LEU A 85 -14.69 -3.89 18.48
N GLY A 86 -15.75 -4.67 18.32
CA GLY A 86 -16.81 -4.78 19.33
C GLY A 86 -16.31 -5.41 20.64
N GLU A 87 -15.55 -6.50 20.55
CA GLU A 87 -14.97 -7.19 21.70
C GLU A 87 -13.97 -6.29 22.44
N GLU A 88 -13.02 -5.70 21.72
CA GLU A 88 -11.98 -4.83 22.30
C GLU A 88 -12.57 -3.61 23.01
N MET A 89 -13.67 -3.07 22.48
CA MET A 89 -14.37 -1.94 23.09
C MET A 89 -15.06 -2.30 24.41
N THR A 90 -15.43 -3.57 24.62
CA THR A 90 -15.98 -4.05 25.91
C THR A 90 -14.90 -4.38 26.94
N THR A 91 -13.70 -4.76 26.50
CA THR A 91 -12.62 -5.22 27.37
C THR A 91 -11.67 -4.08 27.76
N THR A 92 -11.54 -3.05 26.92
CA THR A 92 -10.60 -1.95 27.16
C THR A 92 -11.10 -1.00 28.26
N SER A 93 -10.29 -0.84 29.31
CA SER A 93 -10.56 0.14 30.37
C SER A 93 -10.45 1.59 29.89
N ALA A 94 -9.75 1.82 28.77
CA ALA A 94 -9.52 3.14 28.20
C ALA A 94 -10.72 3.69 27.42
N GLY A 95 -11.74 2.88 27.17
CA GLY A 95 -12.92 3.28 26.41
C GLY A 95 -12.64 3.65 24.95
N ALA A 96 -11.53 3.20 24.37
CA ALA A 96 -11.13 3.45 22.99
C ALA A 96 -10.20 2.34 22.47
N VAL A 97 -10.24 2.10 21.15
CA VAL A 97 -9.49 1.08 20.44
C VAL A 97 -8.37 1.72 19.62
N ASN A 98 -7.19 1.11 19.62
CA ASN A 98 -6.09 1.52 18.75
C ASN A 98 -6.36 1.06 17.30
N MET A 99 -6.78 1.98 16.44
CA MET A 99 -7.17 1.66 15.06
C MET A 99 -5.99 1.22 14.20
N LYS A 100 -4.78 1.75 14.45
CA LYS A 100 -3.57 1.30 13.75
C LYS A 100 -3.29 -0.17 14.04
N ASP A 101 -3.57 -0.60 15.27
CA ASP A 101 -3.45 -2.00 15.67
C ASP A 101 -4.49 -2.88 14.97
N ALA A 102 -5.77 -2.50 15.08
CA ALA A 102 -6.89 -3.26 14.53
C ALA A 102 -6.75 -3.43 13.01
N PHE A 103 -6.47 -2.33 12.28
CA PHE A 103 -6.26 -2.40 10.84
C PHE A 103 -4.97 -3.11 10.45
N GLY A 104 -3.92 -3.05 11.28
CA GLY A 104 -2.73 -3.87 11.08
C GLY A 104 -3.05 -5.37 11.13
N ARG A 105 -3.82 -5.82 12.12
CA ARG A 105 -4.24 -7.24 12.20
C ARG A 105 -5.06 -7.66 10.99
N TYR A 106 -5.98 -6.80 10.54
CA TYR A 106 -6.76 -7.02 9.33
C TYR A 106 -5.88 -7.18 8.09
N THR A 107 -4.98 -6.24 7.82
CA THR A 107 -4.14 -6.30 6.61
C THR A 107 -3.13 -7.43 6.68
N MET A 108 -2.64 -7.78 7.87
CA MET A 108 -1.76 -8.94 8.10
C MET A 108 -2.46 -10.24 7.68
N ASP A 109 -3.64 -10.50 8.24
CA ASP A 109 -4.41 -11.71 7.93
C ASP A 109 -4.79 -11.78 6.46
N ASN A 110 -5.20 -10.64 5.89
CA ASN A 110 -5.60 -10.61 4.51
C ASN A 110 -4.42 -10.87 3.56
N ILE A 111 -3.27 -10.22 3.77
CA ILE A 111 -2.13 -10.35 2.88
C ILE A 111 -1.38 -11.67 3.09
N ALA A 112 -1.39 -12.25 4.29
CA ALA A 112 -0.88 -13.60 4.56
C ALA A 112 -1.71 -14.66 3.81
N SER A 113 -3.04 -14.54 3.90
CA SER A 113 -4.00 -15.37 3.18
C SER A 113 -3.81 -15.25 1.67
N CYS A 114 -3.65 -14.04 1.14
CA CYS A 114 -3.52 -13.81 -0.30
C CYS A 114 -2.11 -14.12 -0.84
N SER A 115 -1.04 -13.90 -0.09
CA SER A 115 0.33 -14.02 -0.60
C SER A 115 0.95 -15.40 -0.37
N PHE A 116 0.54 -16.08 0.71
CA PHE A 116 1.10 -17.37 1.13
C PHE A 116 0.05 -18.46 1.33
N GLY A 117 -1.24 -18.15 1.21
CA GLY A 117 -2.32 -19.12 1.43
C GLY A 117 -2.41 -19.61 2.87
N ILE A 118 -1.91 -18.83 3.83
CA ILE A 118 -1.92 -19.16 5.26
C ILE A 118 -2.90 -18.25 5.99
N ASP A 119 -3.62 -18.78 6.97
CA ASP A 119 -4.42 -17.97 7.87
C ASP A 119 -3.56 -17.67 9.12
N SER A 120 -3.21 -16.40 9.33
CA SER A 120 -2.28 -16.00 10.39
C SER A 120 -2.93 -15.78 11.76
N ASN A 121 -4.26 -15.76 11.82
CA ASN A 121 -5.06 -15.56 13.04
C ASN A 121 -4.54 -14.40 13.90
N SER A 122 -4.20 -13.27 13.27
CA SER A 122 -3.58 -12.11 13.92
C SER A 122 -4.51 -11.42 14.91
N PHE A 123 -5.82 -11.65 14.82
CA PHE A 123 -6.79 -11.18 15.82
C PHE A 123 -6.67 -11.92 17.15
N GLU A 124 -6.40 -13.23 17.14
CA GLU A 124 -6.25 -14.05 18.35
C GLU A 124 -4.85 -13.91 18.96
N ASN A 125 -3.81 -14.00 18.12
CA ASN A 125 -2.43 -13.93 18.60
C ASN A 125 -1.59 -12.99 17.73
N ARG A 126 -1.12 -11.91 18.34
CA ARG A 126 -0.26 -10.92 17.69
C ARG A 126 1.20 -11.38 17.56
N ASN A 127 1.65 -12.24 18.46
CA ASN A 127 3.04 -12.67 18.55
C ASN A 127 3.29 -13.94 17.74
N THR A 128 2.63 -14.07 16.58
CA THR A 128 3.01 -15.11 15.62
C THR A 128 4.38 -14.79 15.04
N GLU A 129 5.11 -15.83 14.68
CA GLU A 129 6.40 -15.70 14.03
C GLU A 129 6.29 -14.88 12.73
N LEU A 130 5.18 -15.01 12.01
CA LEU A 130 4.88 -14.22 10.82
C LEU A 130 4.86 -12.71 11.13
N THR A 131 4.12 -12.28 12.15
CA THR A 131 4.01 -10.86 12.53
C THR A 131 5.33 -10.31 13.06
N ARG A 132 6.11 -11.14 13.78
CA ARG A 132 7.46 -10.79 14.25
C ARG A 132 8.40 -10.52 13.06
N GLN A 133 8.45 -11.43 12.10
CA GLN A 133 9.29 -11.30 10.90
C GLN A 133 8.82 -10.15 10.00
N ALA A 134 7.51 -9.95 9.86
CA ALA A 134 6.93 -8.82 9.15
C ALA A 134 7.35 -7.47 9.77
N SER A 135 7.19 -7.35 11.09
CA SER A 135 7.50 -6.11 11.82
C SER A 135 8.99 -5.77 11.80
N ALA A 136 9.87 -6.77 11.72
CA ALA A 136 11.31 -6.56 11.60
C ALA A 136 11.70 -5.79 10.32
N PHE A 137 10.88 -5.87 9.26
CA PHE A 137 11.12 -5.13 8.02
C PHE A 137 10.84 -3.63 8.14
N PHE A 138 9.76 -3.25 8.83
CA PHE A 138 9.30 -1.85 8.91
C PHE A 138 9.96 -1.04 10.03
N LYS A 139 10.55 -1.71 11.02
CA LYS A 139 11.31 -1.05 12.09
C LYS A 139 12.56 -0.38 11.51
N LYS A 140 12.91 0.79 12.05
CA LYS A 140 14.17 1.48 11.71
C LYS A 140 15.34 0.50 11.83
N PRO A 141 16.31 0.55 10.90
CA PRO A 141 17.51 -0.26 11.02
C PRO A 141 18.17 -0.02 12.38
N GLY A 142 18.45 -1.11 13.10
CA GLY A 142 19.22 -1.05 14.35
C GLY A 142 20.64 -0.55 14.13
N VAL A 143 21.46 -0.52 15.19
CA VAL A 143 22.86 -0.03 15.13
C VAL A 143 23.64 -0.72 14.00
N TYR A 144 23.52 -2.05 13.89
CA TYR A 144 24.14 -2.82 12.82
C TYR A 144 23.62 -2.45 11.42
N GLY A 145 22.30 -2.27 11.25
CA GLY A 145 21.73 -1.88 9.97
C GLY A 145 22.19 -0.49 9.51
N LYS A 146 22.33 0.46 10.45
CA LYS A 146 22.92 1.78 10.19
C LYS A 146 24.40 1.68 9.84
N PHE A 147 25.16 0.88 10.58
CA PHE A 147 26.58 0.61 10.30
C PHE A 147 26.77 0.01 8.90
N ARG A 148 26.00 -1.04 8.56
CA ARG A 148 26.01 -1.65 7.22
C ARG A 148 25.63 -0.64 6.14
N ALA A 149 24.62 0.20 6.37
CA ALA A 149 24.23 1.26 5.42
C ALA A 149 25.35 2.30 5.22
N LEU A 150 26.09 2.63 6.28
CA LEU A 150 27.28 3.49 6.22
C LEU A 150 28.40 2.81 5.41
N CYS A 151 28.67 1.53 5.66
CA CYS A 151 29.63 0.75 4.89
C CYS A 151 29.26 0.68 3.41
N ILE A 152 27.98 0.45 3.06
CA ILE A 152 27.52 0.45 1.66
C ILE A 152 27.68 1.84 1.00
N LEU A 153 27.64 2.92 1.79
CA LEU A 153 27.80 4.27 1.27
C LEU A 153 29.26 4.64 1.00
N PHE A 154 30.18 4.20 1.86
CA PHE A 154 31.58 4.66 1.83
C PHE A 154 32.58 3.60 1.32
N LEU A 155 32.21 2.31 1.34
CA LEU A 155 33.09 1.24 0.90
C LEU A 155 32.73 0.78 -0.53
N PRO A 156 33.72 0.35 -1.33
CA PRO A 156 33.49 -0.33 -2.60
C PRO A 156 32.50 -1.51 -2.46
N LYS A 157 31.69 -1.73 -3.51
CA LYS A 157 30.63 -2.76 -3.52
C LYS A 157 31.13 -4.15 -3.10
N TRP A 158 32.32 -4.55 -3.55
CA TRP A 158 32.89 -5.85 -3.21
C TRP A 158 33.20 -6.01 -1.72
N ILE A 159 33.61 -4.95 -1.01
CA ILE A 159 33.81 -4.96 0.44
C ILE A 159 32.47 -4.99 1.16
N SER A 160 31.57 -4.09 0.78
CA SER A 160 30.25 -3.99 1.43
C SER A 160 29.38 -5.23 1.23
N GLY A 161 29.61 -6.00 0.15
CA GLY A 161 28.92 -7.24 -0.16
C GLY A 161 29.29 -8.41 0.76
N LEU A 162 30.44 -8.35 1.45
CA LEU A 162 30.87 -9.37 2.41
C LEU A 162 30.15 -9.28 3.76
N LEU A 163 29.55 -8.12 4.06
CA LEU A 163 28.82 -7.94 5.30
C LEU A 163 27.58 -8.87 5.31
N PRO A 164 27.22 -9.48 6.45
CA PRO A 164 25.97 -10.24 6.59
C PRO A 164 24.72 -9.43 6.25
N ASP A 165 23.78 -10.04 5.54
CA ASP A 165 22.49 -9.42 5.25
C ASP A 165 21.60 -9.45 6.51
N PRO A 166 21.19 -8.28 7.06
CA PRO A 166 20.33 -8.25 8.24
C PRO A 166 18.93 -8.85 7.99
N TYR A 167 18.55 -9.08 6.73
CA TYR A 167 17.25 -9.66 6.37
C TYR A 167 17.33 -11.13 5.93
N ALA A 168 18.49 -11.79 6.12
CA ALA A 168 18.66 -13.19 5.74
C ALA A 168 17.69 -14.13 6.48
N GLU A 169 17.46 -13.91 7.78
CA GLU A 169 16.51 -14.69 8.59
C GLU A 169 15.07 -14.52 8.08
N VAL A 170 14.66 -13.28 7.81
CA VAL A 170 13.35 -12.96 7.23
C VAL A 170 13.16 -13.71 5.91
N LYS A 171 14.16 -13.65 5.01
CA LYS A 171 14.10 -14.38 3.73
C LYS A 171 13.94 -15.89 3.97
N SER A 172 14.76 -16.47 4.84
CA SER A 172 14.75 -17.91 5.14
C SER A 172 13.38 -18.36 5.64
N PHE A 173 12.78 -17.60 6.56
CA PHE A 173 11.44 -17.89 7.07
C PHE A 173 10.40 -17.89 5.94
N PHE A 174 10.34 -16.83 5.13
CA PHE A 174 9.35 -16.76 4.04
C PHE A 174 9.62 -17.76 2.91
N SER A 175 10.88 -18.13 2.66
CA SER A 175 11.25 -19.25 1.79
C SER A 175 10.62 -20.55 2.30
N GLN A 176 10.82 -20.88 3.58
CA GLN A 176 10.30 -22.10 4.19
C GLN A 176 8.76 -22.15 4.15
N VAL A 177 8.09 -21.04 4.48
CA VAL A 177 6.62 -20.93 4.41
C VAL A 177 6.13 -21.16 2.98
N THR A 178 6.73 -20.48 1.99
CA THR A 178 6.31 -20.59 0.59
C THR A 178 6.52 -22.00 0.04
N GLU A 179 7.69 -22.60 0.31
CA GLU A 179 8.00 -23.95 -0.12
C GLU A 179 7.09 -25.00 0.54
N ALA A 180 6.80 -24.85 1.83
CA ALA A 180 5.85 -25.72 2.53
C ALA A 180 4.44 -25.62 1.94
N THR A 181 3.97 -24.40 1.64
CA THR A 181 2.66 -24.21 0.99
C THR A 181 2.63 -24.83 -0.40
N ILE A 182 3.68 -24.65 -1.22
CA ILE A 182 3.74 -25.25 -2.56
C ILE A 182 3.67 -26.77 -2.47
N ARG A 183 4.48 -27.40 -1.61
CA ARG A 183 4.46 -28.85 -1.40
C ARG A 183 3.10 -29.37 -0.95
N ASN A 184 2.45 -28.65 -0.03
CA ASN A 184 1.13 -29.04 0.46
C ASN A 184 0.06 -28.99 -0.65
N ARG A 185 0.11 -27.99 -1.54
CA ARG A 185 -0.82 -27.90 -2.68
C ARG A 185 -0.60 -29.00 -3.71
N GLU A 186 0.66 -29.30 -4.01
CA GLU A 186 1.01 -30.39 -4.92
C GLU A 186 0.56 -31.76 -4.38
N ALA A 187 0.56 -31.94 -3.05
CA ALA A 187 0.10 -33.18 -2.41
C ALA A 187 -1.43 -33.30 -2.28
N THR A 188 -2.14 -32.18 -2.13
CA THR A 188 -3.59 -32.18 -1.81
C THR A 188 -4.49 -31.82 -3.00
N GLU A 189 -3.91 -31.42 -4.13
CA GLU A 189 -4.62 -30.82 -5.28
C GLU A 189 -5.51 -29.61 -4.92
N ALA A 190 -5.29 -29.01 -3.74
CA ALA A 190 -6.07 -27.89 -3.26
C ALA A 190 -5.76 -26.63 -4.08
N THR A 191 -6.77 -26.07 -4.74
CA THR A 191 -6.67 -24.79 -5.45
C THR A 191 -7.25 -23.67 -4.59
N ARG A 192 -6.46 -22.62 -4.35
CA ARG A 192 -6.88 -21.38 -3.68
C ARG A 192 -6.71 -20.21 -4.65
N HIS A 193 -7.71 -19.35 -4.75
CA HIS A 193 -7.66 -18.19 -5.64
C HIS A 193 -6.84 -17.05 -5.01
N ASP A 194 -5.53 -17.24 -4.87
CA ASP A 194 -4.61 -16.31 -4.21
C ASP A 194 -3.40 -15.93 -5.09
N PHE A 195 -2.58 -14.97 -4.67
CA PHE A 195 -1.42 -14.51 -5.44
C PHE A 195 -0.40 -15.61 -5.67
N LEU A 196 -0.18 -16.49 -4.69
CA LEU A 196 0.75 -17.59 -4.84
C LEU A 196 0.30 -18.51 -5.99
N GLN A 197 -0.98 -18.87 -6.03
CA GLN A 197 -1.54 -19.67 -7.12
C GLN A 197 -1.37 -18.98 -8.47
N LEU A 198 -1.64 -17.68 -8.53
CA LEU A 198 -1.50 -16.92 -9.76
C LEU A 198 -0.05 -16.86 -10.25
N LEU A 199 0.92 -16.71 -9.35
CA LEU A 199 2.36 -16.77 -9.69
C LEU A 199 2.78 -18.18 -10.13
N LEU A 200 2.22 -19.22 -9.52
CA LEU A 200 2.45 -20.62 -9.91
C LEU A 200 1.86 -20.93 -11.30
N GLU A 201 0.75 -20.29 -11.66
CA GLU A 201 0.08 -20.44 -12.95
C GLU A 201 0.68 -19.58 -14.06
N THR A 202 1.44 -18.53 -13.74
CA THR A 202 2.05 -17.68 -14.77
C THR A 202 2.96 -18.49 -15.70
N ARG A 203 2.57 -18.55 -16.98
CA ARG A 203 3.34 -19.14 -18.07
C ARG A 203 3.76 -18.05 -19.05
N ASN A 204 4.94 -18.18 -19.63
CA ASN A 204 5.39 -17.30 -20.69
C ASN A 204 4.73 -17.69 -22.03
N LYS A 205 5.02 -16.93 -23.09
CA LYS A 205 4.51 -17.20 -24.45
C LYS A 205 4.87 -18.58 -25.00
N SER A 206 5.88 -19.26 -24.45
CA SER A 206 6.29 -20.61 -24.81
C SER A 206 5.76 -21.69 -23.87
N GLY A 207 4.81 -21.37 -22.99
CA GLY A 207 4.16 -22.33 -22.09
C GLY A 207 5.03 -22.78 -20.90
N ARG A 208 6.21 -22.17 -20.68
CA ARG A 208 7.09 -22.47 -19.55
C ARG A 208 6.77 -21.57 -18.37
N ARG A 209 7.00 -22.07 -17.14
CA ARG A 209 6.85 -21.29 -15.91
C ARG A 209 7.77 -20.06 -15.94
N CYS A 210 7.21 -18.88 -15.70
CA CYS A 210 7.95 -17.61 -15.75
C CYS A 210 8.90 -17.43 -14.57
N PHE A 211 8.53 -17.95 -13.41
CA PHE A 211 9.21 -17.66 -12.14
C PHE A 211 9.87 -18.91 -11.57
N SER A 212 11.15 -18.77 -11.20
CA SER A 212 11.82 -19.74 -10.33
C SER A 212 11.19 -19.74 -8.93
N THR A 213 11.47 -20.77 -8.12
CA THR A 213 11.00 -20.81 -6.73
C THR A 213 11.47 -19.58 -5.94
N ASP A 214 12.74 -19.19 -6.10
CA ASP A 214 13.31 -18.00 -5.44
C ASP A 214 12.64 -16.71 -5.91
N ASP A 215 12.23 -16.62 -7.18
CA ASP A 215 11.46 -15.48 -7.67
C ASP A 215 10.07 -15.41 -7.02
N ILE A 216 9.40 -16.55 -6.86
CA ILE A 216 8.08 -16.62 -6.22
C ILE A 216 8.18 -16.19 -4.77
N VAL A 217 9.15 -16.73 -4.02
CA VAL A 217 9.40 -16.29 -2.64
C VAL A 217 9.64 -14.78 -2.59
N THR A 218 10.49 -14.27 -3.48
CA THR A 218 10.86 -12.85 -3.51
C THR A 218 9.65 -11.96 -3.80
N GLN A 219 8.80 -12.32 -4.77
CA GLN A 219 7.62 -11.53 -5.11
C GLN A 219 6.48 -11.70 -4.10
N SER A 220 6.29 -12.89 -3.52
CA SER A 220 5.33 -13.10 -2.42
C SER A 220 5.71 -12.27 -1.19
N LEU A 221 7.00 -12.24 -0.83
CA LEU A 221 7.51 -11.36 0.22
C LEU A 221 7.27 -9.89 -0.10
N LEU A 222 7.49 -9.46 -1.35
CA LEU A 222 7.17 -8.09 -1.78
C LEU A 222 5.69 -7.76 -1.57
N PHE A 223 4.77 -8.63 -2.00
CA PHE A 223 3.34 -8.37 -1.86
C PHE A 223 2.90 -8.32 -0.41
N PHE A 224 3.43 -9.22 0.41
CA PHE A 224 3.22 -9.22 1.85
C PHE A 224 3.64 -7.90 2.50
N LEU A 225 4.86 -7.45 2.22
CA LEU A 225 5.38 -6.21 2.80
C LEU A 225 4.65 -4.98 2.26
N ALA A 226 4.36 -4.93 0.96
CA ALA A 226 3.67 -3.79 0.37
C ALA A 226 2.21 -3.68 0.86
N GLY A 227 1.50 -4.80 0.99
CA GLY A 227 0.09 -4.84 1.35
C GLY A 227 -0.20 -4.63 2.84
N TYR A 228 0.75 -4.95 3.72
CA TYR A 228 0.53 -4.83 5.17
C TYR A 228 0.43 -3.37 5.66
N ASP A 229 1.52 -2.61 5.62
CA ASP A 229 1.61 -1.31 6.31
C ASP A 229 0.95 -0.17 5.50
N THR A 230 0.95 -0.24 4.15
CA THR A 230 0.34 0.82 3.34
C THR A 230 -1.17 0.87 3.46
N THR A 231 -1.85 -0.28 3.38
CA THR A 231 -3.30 -0.37 3.56
C THR A 231 -3.70 -0.07 5.01
N ALA A 232 -2.93 -0.53 6.00
CA ALA A 232 -3.23 -0.27 7.41
C ALA A 232 -3.19 1.24 7.71
N ASN A 233 -2.19 1.96 7.18
CA ASN A 233 -2.10 3.41 7.35
C ASN A 233 -3.24 4.14 6.61
N LEU A 234 -3.61 3.73 5.39
CA LEU A 234 -4.77 4.28 4.67
C LEU A 234 -6.06 4.15 5.49
N LEU A 235 -6.35 2.93 5.97
CA LEU A 235 -7.52 2.64 6.79
C LEU A 235 -7.53 3.48 8.08
N THR A 236 -6.38 3.57 8.75
CA THR A 236 -6.24 4.34 9.98
C THR A 236 -6.55 5.82 9.74
N PHE A 237 -5.96 6.43 8.71
CA PHE A 237 -6.22 7.83 8.38
C PHE A 237 -7.68 8.08 8.00
N ALA A 238 -8.28 7.19 7.18
CA ALA A 238 -9.67 7.31 6.76
C ALA A 238 -10.62 7.20 7.97
N ALA A 239 -10.41 6.23 8.85
CA ALA A 239 -11.21 6.05 10.06
C ALA A 239 -11.13 7.27 10.99
N CYS A 240 -9.92 7.82 11.22
CA CYS A 240 -9.77 9.01 12.06
C CYS A 240 -10.40 10.25 11.42
N ALA A 241 -10.29 10.41 10.10
CA ALA A 241 -10.94 11.50 9.38
C ALA A 241 -12.47 11.38 9.47
N LEU A 242 -13.04 10.19 9.28
CA LEU A 242 -14.48 9.96 9.43
C LEU A 242 -14.96 10.18 10.86
N ALA A 243 -14.19 9.79 11.88
CA ALA A 243 -14.56 10.00 13.28
C ALA A 243 -14.59 11.48 13.67
N THR A 244 -13.74 12.31 13.05
CA THR A 244 -13.60 13.74 13.37
C THR A 244 -14.35 14.66 12.43
N VAL A 245 -14.91 14.13 11.34
CA VAL A 245 -15.76 14.84 10.37
C VAL A 245 -17.11 14.11 10.25
N PRO A 246 -18.03 14.27 11.22
CA PRO A 246 -19.25 13.48 11.33
C PRO A 246 -20.13 13.53 10.08
N ASP A 247 -20.24 14.69 9.42
CA ASP A 247 -21.02 14.85 8.18
C ASP A 247 -20.55 13.89 7.07
N CYS A 248 -19.24 13.62 6.99
CA CYS A 248 -18.72 12.64 6.04
C CYS A 248 -19.12 11.23 6.44
N GLN A 249 -19.06 10.89 7.73
CA GLN A 249 -19.47 9.58 8.22
C GLN A 249 -20.96 9.33 7.99
N GLU A 250 -21.83 10.32 8.22
CA GLU A 250 -23.27 10.22 7.93
C GLU A 250 -23.54 9.92 6.46
N ARG A 251 -22.81 10.57 5.54
CA ARG A 251 -22.96 10.33 4.11
C ARG A 251 -22.53 8.91 3.71
N VAL A 252 -21.45 8.39 4.31
CA VAL A 252 -21.04 7.00 4.12
C VAL A 252 -22.10 6.04 4.67
N HIS A 253 -22.66 6.31 5.85
CA HIS A 253 -23.72 5.50 6.44
C HIS A 253 -24.99 5.45 5.58
N ARG A 254 -25.45 6.60 5.08
CA ARG A 254 -26.61 6.67 4.16
C ARG A 254 -26.36 5.92 2.86
N GLU A 255 -25.16 6.06 2.29
CA GLU A 255 -24.76 5.31 1.09
C GLU A 255 -24.75 3.80 1.36
N LEU A 256 -24.14 3.37 2.47
CA LEU A 256 -24.08 1.97 2.87
C LEU A 256 -25.47 1.36 3.08
N ASP A 257 -26.39 2.07 3.74
CA ASP A 257 -27.75 1.57 3.96
C ASP A 257 -28.49 1.37 2.65
N ALA A 258 -28.52 2.41 1.81
CA ALA A 258 -29.18 2.35 0.51
C ALA A 258 -28.63 1.22 -0.38
N THR A 259 -27.31 1.04 -0.41
CA THR A 259 -26.69 -0.05 -1.17
C THR A 259 -27.04 -1.41 -0.57
N LEU A 260 -26.91 -1.59 0.74
CA LEU A 260 -27.21 -2.88 1.38
C LEU A 260 -28.67 -3.28 1.21
N ASP A 261 -29.61 -2.33 1.22
CA ASP A 261 -31.04 -2.61 0.99
C ASP A 261 -31.28 -3.15 -0.43
N CYS A 262 -30.56 -2.63 -1.43
CA CYS A 262 -30.58 -3.14 -2.80
C CYS A 262 -29.92 -4.53 -2.95
N HIS A 263 -29.00 -4.88 -2.05
CA HIS A 263 -28.19 -6.12 -2.12
C HIS A 263 -28.56 -7.15 -1.03
N GLY A 264 -29.77 -7.07 -0.47
CA GLY A 264 -30.27 -8.07 0.49
C GLY A 264 -29.52 -8.10 1.83
N GLY A 265 -29.00 -6.94 2.26
CA GLY A 265 -28.32 -6.76 3.54
C GLY A 265 -26.88 -7.31 3.59
N ARG A 266 -26.30 -7.73 2.46
CA ARG A 266 -24.98 -8.35 2.42
C ARG A 266 -23.97 -7.51 1.66
N LEU A 267 -22.75 -7.43 2.18
CA LEU A 267 -21.60 -6.89 1.44
C LEU A 267 -21.17 -7.93 0.40
N SER A 268 -21.45 -7.66 -0.87
CA SER A 268 -21.01 -8.42 -2.05
C SER A 268 -19.98 -7.61 -2.85
N TYR A 269 -19.44 -8.19 -3.93
CA TYR A 269 -18.56 -7.44 -4.85
C TYR A 269 -19.30 -6.27 -5.48
N GLU A 270 -20.51 -6.53 -5.92
CA GLU A 270 -21.40 -5.56 -6.54
C GLU A 270 -21.72 -4.43 -5.55
N ALA A 271 -22.14 -4.77 -4.33
CA ALA A 271 -22.41 -3.80 -3.28
C ALA A 271 -21.18 -2.93 -2.96
N VAL A 272 -20.00 -3.55 -2.73
CA VAL A 272 -18.77 -2.80 -2.43
C VAL A 272 -18.37 -1.92 -3.63
N SER A 273 -18.59 -2.37 -4.86
CA SER A 273 -18.27 -1.58 -6.05
C SER A 273 -19.14 -0.33 -6.21
N GLU A 274 -20.36 -0.33 -5.67
CA GLU A 274 -21.32 0.77 -5.79
C GLU A 274 -21.12 1.92 -4.79
N LEU A 275 -20.34 1.74 -3.72
CA LEU A 275 -20.13 2.77 -2.68
C LEU A 275 -19.22 3.93 -3.17
N CYS A 276 -19.77 4.80 -4.01
CA CYS A 276 -19.06 5.85 -4.72
C CYS A 276 -18.59 7.01 -3.83
N TYR A 277 -19.30 7.31 -2.75
CA TYR A 277 -18.88 8.28 -1.73
C TYR A 277 -17.74 7.71 -0.89
N LEU A 278 -17.79 6.43 -0.52
CA LEU A 278 -16.67 5.78 0.14
C LEU A 278 -15.40 5.77 -0.72
N ASP A 279 -15.51 5.62 -2.05
CA ASP A 279 -14.36 5.81 -2.96
C ASP A 279 -13.76 7.21 -2.86
N ARG A 280 -14.60 8.24 -2.77
CA ARG A 280 -14.15 9.63 -2.63
C ARG A 280 -13.49 9.89 -1.27
N VAL A 281 -13.98 9.25 -0.20
CA VAL A 281 -13.36 9.29 1.14
C VAL A 281 -11.95 8.68 1.10
N LEU A 282 -11.79 7.51 0.46
CA LEU A 282 -10.48 6.88 0.27
C LEU A 282 -9.56 7.75 -0.59
N ASP A 283 -10.09 8.34 -1.67
CA ASP A 283 -9.30 9.18 -2.56
C ASP A 283 -8.80 10.46 -1.85
N GLU A 284 -9.66 11.11 -1.06
CA GLU A 284 -9.29 12.30 -0.27
C GLU A 284 -8.30 11.94 0.85
N THR A 285 -8.46 10.77 1.47
CA THR A 285 -7.49 10.26 2.43
C THR A 285 -6.12 10.07 1.77
N LEU A 286 -6.07 9.44 0.60
CA LEU A 286 -4.85 9.24 -0.17
C LEU A 286 -4.24 10.54 -0.71
N ARG A 287 -5.04 11.59 -0.92
CA ARG A 287 -4.56 12.93 -1.23
C ARG A 287 -3.85 13.53 -0.01
N MET A 288 -4.49 13.51 1.15
CA MET A 288 -3.91 14.12 2.35
C MET A 288 -2.70 13.36 2.91
N TYR A 289 -2.71 12.04 2.72
CA TYR A 289 -1.76 11.08 3.28
C TYR A 289 -1.33 10.02 2.24
N PRO A 290 -0.68 10.41 1.12
CA PRO A 290 -0.11 9.44 0.18
C PRO A 290 0.96 8.61 0.89
N SER A 291 1.01 7.29 0.67
CA SER A 291 1.95 6.41 1.38
C SER A 291 3.43 6.80 1.18
N LEU A 292 3.77 7.44 0.05
CA LEU A 292 5.10 7.95 -0.25
C LEU A 292 5.11 9.48 -0.30
N PHE A 293 6.19 10.10 0.17
CA PHE A 293 6.38 11.56 0.12
C PHE A 293 6.66 12.07 -1.30
N HIS A 294 7.35 11.27 -2.11
CA HIS A 294 7.75 11.58 -3.48
C HIS A 294 7.92 10.28 -4.30
N MET A 295 7.82 10.41 -5.62
CA MET A 295 8.22 9.36 -6.55
C MET A 295 9.65 9.59 -7.01
N GLU A 296 10.35 8.51 -7.35
CA GLU A 296 11.72 8.59 -7.91
C GLU A 296 11.77 7.99 -9.31
N ARG A 297 12.65 8.56 -10.14
CA ARG A 297 13.11 8.03 -11.43
C ARG A 297 14.62 8.25 -11.57
N ILE A 298 15.25 7.50 -12.47
CA ILE A 298 16.61 7.72 -12.94
C ILE A 298 16.52 8.07 -14.42
N CYS A 299 17.13 9.19 -14.81
CA CYS A 299 17.35 9.55 -16.20
C CYS A 299 18.37 8.57 -16.81
N THR A 300 17.96 7.72 -17.75
CA THR A 300 18.82 6.65 -18.30
C THR A 300 19.65 7.13 -19.50
N ARG A 301 19.23 8.23 -20.15
CA ARG A 301 19.87 8.86 -21.31
C ARG A 301 19.71 10.37 -21.19
N PRO A 302 20.64 11.20 -21.72
CA PRO A 302 20.48 12.65 -21.68
C PRO A 302 19.10 13.09 -22.15
N TYR A 303 18.44 13.97 -21.38
CA TYR A 303 17.08 14.41 -21.65
C TYR A 303 16.94 15.92 -21.40
N THR A 304 16.55 16.67 -22.42
CA THR A 304 16.27 18.11 -22.29
C THR A 304 14.85 18.31 -21.80
N LEU A 305 14.70 19.03 -20.68
CA LEU A 305 13.39 19.33 -20.12
C LEU A 305 12.58 20.21 -21.10
N PRO A 306 11.36 19.81 -21.49
CA PRO A 306 10.53 20.57 -22.42
C PRO A 306 10.35 22.03 -21.98
N GLY A 307 10.49 22.96 -22.92
CA GLY A 307 10.34 24.40 -22.64
C GLY A 307 11.53 25.04 -21.91
N THR A 308 12.66 24.33 -21.78
CA THR A 308 13.88 24.85 -21.14
C THR A 308 15.13 24.40 -21.90
N ASP A 309 16.27 25.05 -21.64
CA ASP A 309 17.60 24.61 -22.14
C ASP A 309 18.31 23.64 -21.16
N VAL A 310 17.60 23.16 -20.13
CA VAL A 310 18.17 22.31 -19.08
C VAL A 310 18.18 20.86 -19.54
N THR A 311 19.39 20.33 -19.77
CA THR A 311 19.60 18.92 -20.09
C THR A 311 19.98 18.12 -18.86
N ILE A 312 19.16 17.12 -18.53
CA ILE A 312 19.37 16.17 -17.44
C ILE A 312 20.39 15.12 -17.90
N PRO A 313 21.56 14.99 -17.26
CA PRO A 313 22.52 13.93 -17.58
C PRO A 313 21.98 12.53 -17.29
N ALA A 314 22.51 11.54 -18.00
CA ALA A 314 22.26 10.14 -17.66
C ALA A 314 22.79 9.80 -16.26
N GLY A 315 22.06 8.97 -15.52
CA GLY A 315 22.34 8.62 -14.13
C GLY A 315 21.79 9.60 -13.10
N THR A 316 21.31 10.78 -13.51
CA THR A 316 20.70 11.75 -12.60
C THR A 316 19.39 11.22 -12.04
N ILE A 317 19.20 11.43 -10.74
CA ILE A 317 17.99 11.03 -10.04
C ILE A 317 17.00 12.17 -10.11
N VAL A 318 15.78 11.83 -10.49
CA VAL A 318 14.67 12.76 -10.57
C VAL A 318 13.66 12.41 -9.49
N GLN A 319 13.40 13.36 -8.60
CA GLN A 319 12.37 13.26 -7.57
C GLN A 319 11.16 14.10 -7.96
N LEU A 320 10.00 13.46 -7.89
CA LEU A 320 8.71 14.06 -8.23
C LEU A 320 7.92 14.19 -6.92
N PRO A 321 7.71 15.41 -6.39
CA PRO A 321 7.06 15.62 -5.12
C PRO A 321 5.61 15.13 -5.19
N LEU A 322 5.21 14.27 -4.25
CA LEU A 322 3.84 13.74 -4.20
C LEU A 322 3.04 14.46 -3.12
N LEU A 323 3.51 14.39 -1.87
CA LEU A 323 2.86 15.05 -0.74
C LEU A 323 2.76 16.59 -0.92
N PRO A 324 3.82 17.29 -1.36
CA PRO A 324 3.72 18.74 -1.60
C PRO A 324 2.70 19.11 -2.67
N VAL A 325 2.64 18.38 -3.79
CA VAL A 325 1.65 18.61 -4.86
C VAL A 325 0.24 18.38 -4.35
N HIS A 326 0.03 17.33 -3.53
CA HIS A 326 -1.28 17.04 -2.96
C HIS A 326 -1.74 18.06 -1.92
N ARG A 327 -0.81 18.86 -1.37
CA ARG A 327 -1.08 19.93 -0.41
C ARG A 327 -0.94 21.34 -1.02
N ASP A 328 -0.77 21.45 -2.32
CA ASP A 328 -0.63 22.75 -2.99
C ASP A 328 -2.01 23.42 -3.12
N ALA A 329 -2.18 24.59 -2.49
CA ALA A 329 -3.43 25.35 -2.52
C ALA A 329 -3.83 25.83 -3.93
N ARG A 330 -2.86 25.93 -4.85
CA ARG A 330 -3.11 26.28 -6.27
C ARG A 330 -3.81 25.14 -7.01
N VAL A 331 -3.65 23.90 -6.53
CA VAL A 331 -4.21 22.69 -7.13
C VAL A 331 -5.44 22.19 -6.32
N TYR A 332 -5.38 22.33 -4.99
CA TYR A 332 -6.41 21.92 -4.06
C TYR A 332 -6.71 23.08 -3.08
N PRO A 333 -7.73 23.91 -3.34
CA PRO A 333 -8.11 25.02 -2.44
C PRO A 333 -8.41 24.52 -1.02
N GLU A 334 -7.95 25.19 0.05
CA GLU A 334 -8.01 24.66 1.43
C GLU A 334 -7.40 23.23 1.56
N PRO A 335 -6.14 23.03 1.16
CA PRO A 335 -5.57 21.69 0.96
C PRO A 335 -5.48 20.83 2.22
N LEU A 336 -5.58 21.43 3.40
CA LEU A 336 -5.53 20.74 4.69
C LEU A 336 -6.92 20.38 5.24
N ARG A 337 -8.00 20.84 4.60
CA ARG A 337 -9.37 20.45 4.94
C ARG A 337 -9.74 19.15 4.25
N PHE A 338 -10.21 18.17 5.03
CA PHE A 338 -10.72 16.90 4.52
C PHE A 338 -12.06 17.12 3.82
N ASN A 339 -12.08 16.97 2.49
CA ASN A 339 -13.28 17.15 1.68
C ASN A 339 -13.36 16.12 0.53
N PRO A 340 -14.14 15.04 0.71
CA PRO A 340 -14.36 14.03 -0.34
C PRO A 340 -14.98 14.59 -1.64
N ASP A 341 -15.73 15.70 -1.59
CA ASP A 341 -16.36 16.26 -2.79
C ASP A 341 -15.36 16.85 -3.80
N ARG A 342 -14.08 17.01 -3.41
CA ARG A 342 -12.99 17.25 -4.37
C ARG A 342 -12.89 16.16 -5.44
N PHE A 343 -13.41 14.97 -5.17
CA PHE A 343 -13.37 13.84 -6.09
C PHE A 343 -14.69 13.61 -6.82
N LEU A 344 -15.60 14.59 -6.81
CA LEU A 344 -16.71 14.64 -7.75
C LEU A 344 -16.19 14.63 -9.20
N PRO A 345 -16.91 14.02 -10.16
CA PRO A 345 -16.50 13.94 -11.56
C PRO A 345 -16.10 15.30 -12.18
N GLU A 346 -16.91 16.33 -11.95
CA GLU A 346 -16.70 17.70 -12.43
C GLU A 346 -15.44 18.35 -11.82
N GLU A 347 -15.18 18.11 -10.54
CA GLU A 347 -13.99 18.63 -9.85
C GLU A 347 -12.72 17.92 -10.29
N ARG A 348 -12.81 16.61 -10.60
CA ARG A 348 -11.71 15.86 -11.22
C ARG A 348 -11.40 16.37 -12.63
N GLN A 349 -12.42 16.70 -13.41
CA GLN A 349 -12.25 17.20 -14.77
C GLN A 349 -11.61 18.61 -14.81
N ARG A 350 -11.97 19.47 -13.85
CA ARG A 350 -11.37 20.82 -13.70
C ARG A 350 -9.92 20.78 -13.23
N ARG A 351 -9.56 19.77 -12.44
CA ARG A 351 -8.21 19.62 -11.90
C ARG A 351 -7.22 19.20 -12.99
N HIS A 352 -5.99 19.69 -12.88
CA HIS A 352 -4.89 19.21 -13.69
C HIS A 352 -4.77 17.67 -13.64
N PRO A 353 -4.76 16.95 -14.78
CA PRO A 353 -4.80 15.48 -14.80
C PRO A 353 -3.58 14.83 -14.13
N GLY A 354 -2.46 15.55 -14.08
CA GLY A 354 -1.24 15.11 -13.39
C GLY A 354 -1.21 15.33 -11.87
N ALA A 355 -2.19 16.03 -11.28
CA ALA A 355 -2.13 16.43 -9.87
C ALA A 355 -2.34 15.29 -8.85
N TYR A 356 -3.17 14.30 -9.20
CA TYR A 356 -3.56 13.24 -8.27
C TYR A 356 -2.89 11.91 -8.63
N ARG A 357 -1.90 11.50 -7.82
CA ARG A 357 -1.00 10.35 -8.12
C ARG A 357 -0.59 9.54 -6.89
N PRO A 358 -1.50 9.21 -5.95
CA PRO A 358 -1.12 8.47 -4.73
C PRO A 358 -0.52 7.08 -5.02
N PHE A 359 -0.89 6.49 -6.17
CA PHE A 359 -0.36 5.23 -6.66
C PHE A 359 0.74 5.40 -7.73
N GLY A 360 1.27 6.61 -7.88
CA GLY A 360 2.15 6.97 -8.99
C GLY A 360 1.46 7.02 -10.35
N ALA A 361 2.25 7.09 -11.42
CA ALA A 361 1.77 7.24 -12.79
C ALA A 361 2.62 6.46 -13.81
N GLY A 362 2.00 6.22 -14.97
CA GLY A 362 2.59 5.53 -16.11
C GLY A 362 2.97 4.07 -15.83
N PRO A 363 3.86 3.48 -16.64
CA PRO A 363 4.23 2.07 -16.55
C PRO A 363 4.77 1.62 -15.18
N ARG A 364 5.36 2.55 -14.40
CA ARG A 364 5.90 2.32 -13.05
C ARG A 364 4.90 2.61 -11.91
N GLY A 365 3.62 2.84 -12.23
CA GLY A 365 2.55 2.97 -11.24
C GLY A 365 2.38 1.73 -10.36
N CYS A 366 1.72 1.87 -9.21
CA CYS A 366 1.46 0.78 -8.28
C CYS A 366 0.69 -0.34 -8.99
N LEU A 367 1.21 -1.56 -8.91
CA LEU A 367 0.58 -2.72 -9.53
C LEU A 367 -0.72 -3.11 -8.80
N ALA A 368 -0.67 -3.05 -7.47
CA ALA A 368 -1.73 -3.47 -6.57
C ALA A 368 -2.76 -2.38 -6.29
N ARG A 369 -2.84 -1.30 -7.09
CA ARG A 369 -3.78 -0.18 -6.85
C ARG A 369 -5.22 -0.66 -6.64
N ARG A 370 -5.71 -1.52 -7.54
CA ARG A 370 -7.09 -2.03 -7.47
C ARG A 370 -7.30 -2.97 -6.28
N PHE A 371 -6.28 -3.78 -5.95
CA PHE A 371 -6.31 -4.64 -4.78
C PHE A 371 -6.43 -3.82 -3.50
N ALA A 372 -5.52 -2.85 -3.30
CA ALA A 372 -5.47 -2.04 -2.08
C ALA A 372 -6.75 -1.21 -1.87
N LEU A 373 -7.31 -0.65 -2.94
CA LEU A 373 -8.57 0.10 -2.84
C LEU A 373 -9.76 -0.82 -2.54
N LEU A 374 -9.84 -1.99 -3.17
CA LEU A 374 -10.92 -2.95 -2.90
C LEU A 374 -10.85 -3.50 -1.47
N GLU A 375 -9.65 -3.86 -1.01
CA GLU A 375 -9.37 -4.29 0.37
C GLU A 375 -9.76 -3.19 1.37
N ALA A 376 -9.26 -1.97 1.19
CA ALA A 376 -9.55 -0.87 2.12
C ALA A 376 -11.06 -0.52 2.16
N LYS A 377 -11.71 -0.52 1.00
CA LYS A 377 -13.14 -0.26 0.87
C LYS A 377 -13.98 -1.32 1.54
N ALA A 378 -13.65 -2.61 1.35
CA ALA A 378 -14.33 -3.72 2.01
C ALA A 378 -14.21 -3.64 3.54
N ALA A 379 -13.01 -3.31 4.05
CA ALA A 379 -12.77 -3.17 5.48
C ALA A 379 -13.57 -2.02 6.10
N LEU A 380 -13.51 -0.81 5.51
CA LEU A 380 -14.28 0.33 6.01
C LEU A 380 -15.79 0.11 5.90
N ALA A 381 -16.26 -0.50 4.80
CA ALA A 381 -17.67 -0.83 4.64
C ALA A 381 -18.16 -1.80 5.72
N ALA A 382 -17.39 -2.85 6.04
CA ALA A 382 -17.74 -3.80 7.09
C ALA A 382 -17.76 -3.14 8.48
N VAL A 383 -16.78 -2.30 8.79
CA VAL A 383 -16.74 -1.57 10.07
C VAL A 383 -17.91 -0.59 10.18
N LEU A 384 -18.14 0.25 9.16
CA LEU A 384 -19.17 1.30 9.19
C LEU A 384 -20.60 0.76 8.98
N ARG A 385 -20.75 -0.49 8.53
CA ARG A 385 -22.02 -1.21 8.53
C ARG A 385 -22.54 -1.34 9.96
N ASP A 386 -21.68 -1.79 10.88
CA ASP A 386 -22.06 -2.19 12.24
C ASP A 386 -21.79 -1.09 13.28
N TRP A 387 -20.87 -0.17 12.99
CA TRP A 387 -20.33 0.76 13.97
C TRP A 387 -20.31 2.21 13.49
N ARG A 388 -20.52 3.11 14.44
CA ARG A 388 -20.16 4.53 14.36
C ARG A 388 -18.78 4.70 15.01
N LEU A 389 -17.91 5.49 14.37
CA LEU A 389 -16.59 5.81 14.89
C LEU A 389 -16.60 7.21 15.51
N GLU A 390 -16.15 7.34 16.74
CA GLU A 390 -16.03 8.62 17.44
C GLU A 390 -14.58 8.90 17.86
N PRO A 391 -14.18 10.18 18.00
CA PRO A 391 -12.83 10.51 18.44
C PRO A 391 -12.55 9.96 19.83
N GLY A 392 -11.47 9.20 19.98
CA GLY A 392 -10.91 8.80 21.27
C GLY A 392 -9.78 9.72 21.73
N PRO A 393 -9.07 9.34 22.81
CA PRO A 393 -7.95 10.12 23.34
C PRO A 393 -6.86 10.41 22.28
N GLY A 394 -6.43 11.66 22.19
CA GLY A 394 -5.34 12.08 21.28
C GLY A 394 -5.73 12.20 19.79
N THR A 395 -6.93 11.76 19.41
CA THR A 395 -7.44 11.88 18.03
C THR A 395 -7.78 13.33 17.72
N THR A 396 -7.28 13.82 16.59
CA THR A 396 -7.46 15.21 16.13
C THR A 396 -8.04 15.23 14.72
N PRO A 397 -8.81 16.28 14.36
CA PRO A 397 -9.26 16.46 12.98
C PRO A 397 -8.09 16.54 11.99
N PRO A 398 -8.27 16.12 10.73
CA PRO A 398 -7.27 16.30 9.67
C PRO A 398 -6.76 17.75 9.59
N PRO A 399 -5.45 17.96 9.37
CA PRO A 399 -4.43 16.95 9.13
C PRO A 399 -3.94 16.25 10.40
N LEU A 400 -4.00 14.92 10.43
CA LEU A 400 -3.45 14.11 11.51
C LEU A 400 -1.92 14.26 11.59
N PRO A 401 -1.34 14.31 12.79
CA PRO A 401 0.10 14.26 12.99
C PRO A 401 0.73 13.02 12.35
N LEU A 402 1.85 13.20 11.65
CA LEU A 402 2.61 12.14 11.00
C LEU A 402 3.72 11.63 11.92
N ASP A 403 3.99 10.32 11.86
CA ASP A 403 5.14 9.73 12.53
C ASP A 403 6.44 10.05 11.76
N THR A 404 7.39 10.70 12.43
CA THR A 404 8.70 11.02 11.86
C THR A 404 9.69 9.86 11.95
N ASN A 405 9.27 8.73 12.52
CA ASN A 405 10.10 7.54 12.70
C ASN A 405 9.87 6.45 11.65
N THR A 406 8.99 6.66 10.67
CA THR A 406 8.69 5.71 9.61
C THR A 406 9.33 6.13 8.27
N THR A 407 9.43 5.18 7.34
CA THR A 407 9.95 5.42 5.97
C THR A 407 8.84 5.73 4.97
N ILE A 408 7.59 5.50 5.37
CA ILE A 408 6.36 5.82 4.64
C ILE A 408 5.51 6.78 5.49
N VAL A 409 4.52 7.43 4.87
CA VAL A 409 3.58 8.28 5.60
C VAL A 409 2.71 7.41 6.50
N SER A 410 2.87 7.60 7.81
CA SER A 410 2.15 6.87 8.85
C SER A 410 1.61 7.84 9.90
N PRO A 411 0.46 7.55 10.52
CA PRO A 411 -0.08 8.38 11.59
C PRO A 411 0.79 8.21 12.84
N ARG A 412 0.88 9.29 13.62
CA ARG A 412 1.54 9.28 14.92
C ARG A 412 0.77 8.33 15.87
N PRO A 413 1.44 7.39 16.57
CA PRO A 413 0.76 6.33 17.30
C PRO A 413 -0.25 6.77 18.37
N ASP A 414 -0.02 7.91 19.02
CA ASP A 414 -0.88 8.49 20.05
C ASP A 414 -2.19 9.10 19.50
N CYS A 415 -2.30 9.30 18.19
CA CYS A 415 -3.45 9.94 17.54
C CYS A 415 -4.43 8.95 16.89
N CYS A 416 -4.26 7.65 17.14
CA CYS A 416 -4.96 6.59 16.41
C CYS A 416 -6.06 5.89 17.24
N PHE A 417 -6.53 6.50 18.34
CA PHE A 417 -7.49 5.88 19.24
C PHE A 417 -8.90 6.37 18.96
N LEU A 418 -9.82 5.46 18.64
CA LEU A 418 -11.23 5.78 18.37
C LEU A 418 -12.15 5.03 19.32
N ARG A 419 -13.30 5.61 19.64
CA ARG A 419 -14.41 4.86 20.25
C ARG A 419 -15.25 4.24 19.14
N VAL A 420 -15.74 3.04 19.39
CA VAL A 420 -16.56 2.28 18.45
C VAL A 420 -17.94 2.10 19.09
N VAL A 421 -18.96 2.72 18.52
CA VAL A 421 -20.32 2.73 19.07
C VAL A 421 -21.23 1.93 18.16
N SER A 422 -22.05 1.04 18.75
CA SER A 422 -23.00 0.25 17.97
C SER A 422 -23.93 1.16 17.16
N ARG A 423 -24.13 0.81 15.90
CA ARG A 423 -25.01 1.55 15.00
C ARG A 423 -26.33 0.79 14.83
N HIS A 424 -27.44 1.49 15.09
CA HIS A 424 -28.76 1.03 14.68
C HIS A 424 -29.04 1.57 13.28
N ARG A 425 -29.34 0.68 12.33
CA ARG A 425 -29.75 1.06 10.96
C ARG A 425 -31.12 1.74 11.06
N GLN A 426 -31.29 2.89 10.41
CA GLN A 426 -32.54 3.65 10.41
C GLN A 426 -33.51 3.16 9.35
#